data_AF-A0A2D4TA89-F1
#
_entry.id   AF-A0A2D4TA89-F1
#
_cell.length_a   1.000
_cell.length_b   1.000
_cell.length_c   1.000
_cell.angle_alpha   90.00
_cell.angle_beta   90.00
_cell.angle_gamma   90.00
#
_symmetry.space_group_name_H-M   'P 1'
#
loop_
_entity.id
_entity.type
_entity.pdbx_description
1 polymer ?
#
loop_
_entity_poly.entity_id
_entity_poly.type
_entity_poly.pdbx_seq_one_letter_code
_entity_poly.pdbx_strand_id
1 'polypeptide(L)'
;MTSDMPEYLPLKVANALLPDAPALRAQMEQDGYLFLRGLLPPDVLHAVREDVTGVLQAIGWIRGGPDRLAAQAQVLPCREGEPRYFEAIDRIQRLESFHSLAHEPALLQLMTLLLGEGAFPHPLGVMRLVFPDNPEVTTPPHQDFRNNQGTPRLTAAWMPLADCPLDSGPLAILPGSHRSGVLPLSFHLGPGNRQAVLPEELATARWATADFCAGDVLLFPALTVHRALPNRHPSRMRLSVDFRYQPAGEPLTEQCLQPHFARQSWDEIYRGWRSPDLQYYWHKRHYTVVPWDASLHALPEEHWDQALREDMIYERLRQRRFRNREQPRDEG
;
A
#
# COMPACT_ATOMS: atom_id res chain seq x y z
N MET A 1 -13.26 -33.31 15.43
CA MET A 1 -13.78 -31.96 15.71
C MET A 1 -12.76 -30.97 15.20
N THR A 2 -12.77 -30.67 13.90
CA THR A 2 -11.96 -29.61 13.31
C THR A 2 -12.63 -28.29 13.72
N SER A 3 -12.04 -27.55 14.65
CA SER A 3 -12.59 -26.25 15.03
C SER A 3 -12.57 -25.34 13.81
N ASP A 4 -13.74 -24.82 13.41
CA ASP A 4 -13.91 -23.73 12.43
C ASP A 4 -13.32 -22.43 13.00
N MET A 5 -12.00 -22.41 13.21
CA MET A 5 -11.28 -21.20 13.53
C MET A 5 -11.07 -20.46 12.21
N PRO A 6 -11.50 -19.18 12.09
CA PRO A 6 -11.31 -18.43 10.86
C PRO A 6 -9.82 -18.35 10.50
N GLU A 7 -9.49 -18.44 9.21
CA GLU A 7 -8.10 -18.41 8.71
C GLU A 7 -7.32 -17.19 9.24
N TYR A 8 -8.03 -16.07 9.46
CA TYR A 8 -7.49 -14.80 9.94
C TYR A 8 -8.12 -14.37 11.28
N LEU A 9 -7.38 -13.59 12.06
CA LEU A 9 -7.92 -12.82 13.18
C LEU A 9 -8.67 -11.58 12.66
N PRO A 10 -9.81 -11.18 13.26
CA PRO A 10 -10.42 -9.91 12.96
C PRO A 10 -9.54 -8.75 13.47
N LEU A 11 -9.41 -7.68 12.70
CA LEU A 11 -8.81 -6.43 13.16
C LEU A 11 -9.67 -5.80 14.27
N LYS A 12 -9.03 -5.29 15.32
CA LYS A 12 -9.70 -4.57 16.41
C LYS A 12 -10.06 -3.16 15.96
N VAL A 13 -11.35 -2.84 15.95
CA VAL A 13 -11.86 -1.51 15.58
C VAL A 13 -11.56 -0.50 16.69
N ALA A 14 -10.86 0.59 16.37
CA ALA A 14 -10.35 1.57 17.32
C ALA A 14 -11.15 2.89 17.36
N ASN A 15 -12.27 3.01 16.63
CA ASN A 15 -13.08 4.24 16.55
C ASN A 15 -13.46 4.83 17.93
N ALA A 16 -13.79 3.96 18.90
CA ALA A 16 -14.17 4.40 20.24
C ALA A 16 -13.03 5.09 21.02
N LEU A 17 -11.78 4.90 20.58
CA LEU A 17 -10.58 5.50 21.18
C LEU A 17 -10.26 6.89 20.61
N LEU A 18 -10.92 7.34 19.54
CA LEU A 18 -10.66 8.65 18.92
C LEU A 18 -10.66 9.84 19.90
N PRO A 19 -11.50 9.88 20.96
CA PRO A 19 -11.46 10.94 21.96
C PRO A 19 -10.29 10.84 22.96
N ASP A 20 -9.54 9.73 22.98
CA ASP A 20 -8.51 9.42 23.98
C ASP A 20 -7.17 9.08 23.29
N ALA A 21 -6.34 10.11 23.09
CA ALA A 21 -5.03 9.97 22.46
C ALA A 21 -4.07 9.01 23.23
N PRO A 22 -3.97 9.06 24.58
CA PRO A 22 -3.26 8.04 25.33
C PRO A 22 -3.71 6.60 25.02
N ALA A 23 -5.02 6.34 24.97
CA ALA A 23 -5.54 5.01 24.66
C ALA A 23 -5.24 4.56 23.23
N LEU A 24 -5.36 5.46 22.23
CA LEU A 24 -4.96 5.18 20.85
C LEU A 24 -3.48 4.78 20.76
N ARG A 25 -2.60 5.55 21.42
CA ARG A 25 -1.16 5.26 21.44
C ARG A 25 -0.85 3.94 22.14
N ALA A 26 -1.54 3.65 23.25
CA ALA A 26 -1.39 2.38 23.95
C ALA A 26 -1.81 1.18 23.09
N GLN A 27 -2.92 1.29 22.35
CA GLN A 27 -3.38 0.25 21.44
C GLN A 27 -2.40 0.05 20.26
N MET A 28 -1.93 1.14 19.65
CA MET A 28 -0.92 1.10 18.59
C MET A 28 0.37 0.43 19.07
N GLU A 29 0.84 0.82 20.25
CA GLU A 29 2.04 0.25 20.88
C GLU A 29 1.82 -1.24 21.14
N GLN A 30 0.70 -1.64 21.73
CA GLN A 30 0.42 -3.05 22.05
C GLN A 30 0.32 -3.92 20.80
N ASP A 31 -0.51 -3.54 19.84
CA ASP A 31 -0.90 -4.40 18.72
C ASP A 31 -0.07 -4.18 17.44
N GLY A 32 0.63 -3.05 17.32
CA GLY A 32 1.37 -2.68 16.11
C GLY A 32 0.49 -2.20 14.96
N TYR A 33 -0.78 -1.88 15.23
CA TYR A 33 -1.70 -1.28 14.26
C TYR A 33 -2.88 -0.56 14.95
N LEU A 34 -3.58 0.26 14.17
CA LEU A 34 -4.92 0.76 14.49
C LEU A 34 -5.83 0.61 13.28
N PHE A 35 -7.05 0.11 13.49
CA PHE A 35 -8.04 -0.03 12.43
C PHE A 35 -9.25 0.86 12.70
N LEU A 36 -9.54 1.79 11.80
CA LEU A 36 -10.58 2.80 11.94
C LEU A 36 -11.61 2.59 10.82
N ARG A 37 -12.86 2.36 11.18
CA ARG A 37 -13.96 2.22 10.23
C ARG A 37 -14.50 3.58 9.79
N GLY A 38 -14.74 3.79 8.50
CA GLY A 38 -15.40 4.98 7.98
C GLY A 38 -14.80 6.31 8.44
N LEU A 39 -13.48 6.39 8.61
CA LEU A 39 -12.78 7.60 9.04
C LEU A 39 -12.81 8.68 7.96
N LEU A 40 -12.66 8.28 6.70
CA LEU A 40 -12.57 9.21 5.58
C LEU A 40 -13.94 9.49 4.96
N PRO A 41 -14.22 10.74 4.55
CA PRO A 41 -15.45 11.09 3.86
C PRO A 41 -15.60 10.31 2.54
N PRO A 42 -16.76 9.70 2.27
CA PRO A 42 -16.99 8.95 1.03
C PRO A 42 -16.75 9.77 -0.25
N ASP A 43 -17.12 11.05 -0.25
CA ASP A 43 -17.00 11.92 -1.43
C ASP A 43 -15.54 12.17 -1.82
N VAL A 44 -14.65 12.32 -0.85
CA VAL A 44 -13.21 12.48 -1.08
C VAL A 44 -12.66 11.22 -1.75
N LEU A 45 -12.94 10.05 -1.17
CA LEU A 45 -12.48 8.78 -1.74
C LEU A 45 -13.06 8.51 -3.12
N HIS A 46 -14.34 8.88 -3.33
CA HIS A 46 -14.99 8.77 -4.62
C HIS A 46 -14.30 9.63 -5.68
N ALA A 47 -13.92 10.87 -5.35
CA ALA A 47 -13.19 11.75 -6.27
C ALA A 47 -11.83 11.17 -6.68
N VAL A 48 -11.06 10.65 -5.72
CA VAL A 48 -9.77 9.97 -6.02
C VAL A 48 -10.00 8.72 -6.88
N ARG A 49 -11.05 7.95 -6.60
CA ARG A 49 -11.41 6.77 -7.40
C ARG A 49 -11.76 7.15 -8.83
N GLU A 50 -12.58 8.17 -9.03
CA GLU A 50 -12.95 8.68 -10.35
C GLU A 50 -11.72 9.08 -11.16
N ASP A 51 -10.80 9.84 -10.58
CA ASP A 51 -9.59 10.29 -11.27
C ASP A 51 -8.65 9.11 -11.62
N VAL A 52 -8.39 8.22 -10.66
CA VAL A 52 -7.54 7.03 -10.88
C VAL A 52 -8.14 6.12 -11.94
N THR A 53 -9.42 5.79 -11.84
CA THR A 53 -10.09 4.94 -12.84
C THR A 53 -10.20 5.65 -14.18
N GLY A 54 -10.31 6.98 -14.22
CA GLY A 54 -10.22 7.79 -15.43
C GLY A 54 -8.87 7.61 -16.14
N VAL A 55 -7.76 7.64 -15.40
CA VAL A 55 -6.43 7.34 -15.93
C VAL A 55 -6.36 5.91 -16.46
N LEU A 56 -6.78 4.92 -15.66
CA LEU A 56 -6.73 3.51 -16.05
C LEU A 56 -7.58 3.21 -17.28
N GLN A 57 -8.74 3.85 -17.42
CA GLN A 57 -9.57 3.77 -18.62
C GLN A 57 -8.84 4.38 -19.83
N ALA A 58 -8.25 5.58 -19.67
CA ALA A 58 -7.57 6.29 -20.76
C ALA A 58 -6.38 5.50 -21.33
N ILE A 59 -5.70 4.70 -20.51
CA ILE A 59 -4.61 3.79 -20.95
C ILE A 59 -5.11 2.38 -21.31
N GLY A 60 -6.43 2.17 -21.28
CA GLY A 60 -7.10 0.94 -21.72
C GLY A 60 -7.00 -0.24 -20.74
N TRP A 61 -6.59 -0.03 -19.48
CA TRP A 61 -6.43 -1.11 -18.50
C TRP A 61 -7.74 -1.69 -17.99
N ILE A 62 -8.76 -0.84 -17.87
CA ILE A 62 -10.08 -1.21 -17.34
C ILE A 62 -11.19 -0.92 -18.34
N ARG A 63 -12.31 -1.66 -18.22
CA ARG A 63 -13.55 -1.35 -18.94
C ARG A 63 -14.02 0.06 -18.57
N GLY A 64 -14.26 0.89 -19.59
CA GLY A 64 -14.78 2.25 -19.43
C GLY A 64 -16.30 2.33 -19.44
N GLY A 65 -16.81 3.55 -19.56
CA GLY A 65 -18.26 3.83 -19.59
C GLY A 65 -18.87 3.93 -18.20
N PRO A 66 -20.20 3.72 -18.05
CA PRO A 66 -20.90 3.86 -16.78
C PRO A 66 -20.33 3.00 -15.63
N ASP A 67 -19.72 1.85 -15.97
CA ASP A 67 -19.17 0.90 -15.00
C ASP A 67 -17.67 1.11 -14.71
N ARG A 68 -17.07 2.22 -15.15
CA ARG A 68 -15.65 2.55 -14.93
C ARG A 68 -15.20 2.30 -13.50
N LEU A 69 -16.02 2.74 -12.53
CA LEU A 69 -15.71 2.62 -11.12
C LEU A 69 -15.66 1.18 -10.62
N ALA A 70 -16.11 0.18 -11.38
CA ALA A 70 -15.90 -1.22 -11.01
C ALA A 70 -14.44 -1.67 -11.21
N ALA A 71 -13.61 -0.89 -11.93
CA ALA A 71 -12.21 -1.20 -12.22
C ALA A 71 -12.00 -2.62 -12.81
N GLN A 72 -12.89 -3.04 -13.71
CA GLN A 72 -12.81 -4.35 -14.36
C GLN A 72 -11.60 -4.39 -15.31
N ALA A 73 -10.57 -5.15 -14.96
CA ALA A 73 -9.37 -5.30 -15.78
C ALA A 73 -9.69 -6.01 -17.10
N GLN A 74 -9.15 -5.49 -18.20
CA GLN A 74 -9.29 -6.06 -19.55
C GLN A 74 -7.96 -6.28 -20.27
N VAL A 75 -6.85 -6.12 -19.55
CA VAL A 75 -5.48 -6.29 -20.06
C VAL A 75 -4.76 -7.40 -19.30
N LEU A 76 -3.69 -7.90 -19.90
CA LEU A 76 -2.74 -8.78 -19.23
C LEU A 76 -2.25 -8.10 -17.94
N PRO A 77 -2.25 -8.78 -16.77
CA PRO A 77 -1.77 -8.18 -15.52
C PRO A 77 -0.36 -7.60 -15.64
N CYS A 78 -0.18 -6.33 -15.26
CA CYS A 78 1.14 -5.68 -15.23
C CYS A 78 1.69 -5.64 -13.79
N ARG A 79 3.02 -5.53 -13.65
CA ARG A 79 3.69 -5.40 -12.33
C ARG A 79 4.78 -4.32 -12.32
N GLU A 80 5.23 -3.96 -11.12
CA GLU A 80 6.36 -3.05 -10.91
C GLU A 80 7.60 -3.50 -11.72
N GLY A 81 8.27 -2.56 -12.39
CA GLY A 81 9.38 -2.84 -13.30
C GLY A 81 8.98 -2.88 -14.78
N GLU A 82 7.70 -3.04 -15.11
CA GLU A 82 7.24 -3.07 -16.50
C GLU A 82 6.89 -1.68 -17.05
N PRO A 83 7.20 -1.37 -18.33
CA PRO A 83 6.90 -0.06 -18.92
C PRO A 83 5.43 0.35 -18.83
N ARG A 84 4.49 -0.58 -19.05
CA ARG A 84 3.05 -0.29 -18.95
C ARG A 84 2.63 0.03 -17.52
N TYR A 85 3.22 -0.63 -16.52
CA TYR A 85 2.95 -0.32 -15.12
C TYR A 85 3.42 1.08 -14.76
N PHE A 86 4.63 1.43 -15.19
CA PHE A 86 5.15 2.78 -14.99
C PHE A 86 4.35 3.84 -15.73
N GLU A 87 3.83 3.59 -16.93
CA GLU A 87 2.91 4.52 -17.60
C GLU A 87 1.68 4.84 -16.71
N ALA A 88 1.07 3.82 -16.09
CA ALA A 88 -0.07 4.02 -15.21
C ALA A 88 0.30 4.85 -13.97
N ILE A 89 1.40 4.49 -13.30
CA ILE A 89 1.86 5.20 -12.10
C ILE A 89 2.26 6.64 -12.42
N ASP A 90 3.02 6.88 -13.50
CA ASP A 90 3.46 8.22 -13.93
C ASP A 90 2.28 9.15 -14.25
N ARG A 91 1.14 8.62 -14.70
CA ARG A 91 -0.09 9.40 -14.91
C ARG A 91 -0.87 9.62 -13.62
N ILE A 92 -0.96 8.60 -12.75
CA ILE A 92 -1.66 8.70 -11.45
C ILE A 92 -0.93 9.66 -10.51
N GLN A 93 0.40 9.64 -10.49
CA GLN A 93 1.22 10.52 -9.66
C GLN A 93 1.03 12.01 -9.99
N ARG A 94 0.46 12.36 -11.16
CA ARG A 94 0.11 13.75 -11.51
C ARG A 94 -1.24 14.21 -10.97
N LEU A 95 -2.04 13.31 -10.42
CA LEU A 95 -3.38 13.64 -9.92
C LEU A 95 -3.29 14.42 -8.59
N GLU A 96 -3.78 15.65 -8.58
CA GLU A 96 -3.89 16.47 -7.36
C GLU A 96 -4.72 15.77 -6.27
N SER A 97 -5.80 15.08 -6.66
CA SER A 97 -6.67 14.33 -5.74
C SER A 97 -5.94 13.19 -5.03
N PHE A 98 -5.02 12.50 -5.72
CA PHE A 98 -4.21 11.44 -5.13
C PHE A 98 -3.30 11.98 -4.01
N HIS A 99 -2.60 13.09 -4.25
CA HIS A 99 -1.70 13.69 -3.25
C HIS A 99 -2.48 14.39 -2.12
N SER A 100 -3.59 15.04 -2.45
CA SER A 100 -4.43 15.74 -1.46
C SER A 100 -5.04 14.80 -0.43
N LEU A 101 -5.27 13.53 -0.78
CA LEU A 101 -5.83 12.53 0.13
C LEU A 101 -4.95 12.30 1.37
N ALA A 102 -3.62 12.43 1.26
CA ALA A 102 -2.72 12.35 2.41
C ALA A 102 -2.86 13.53 3.39
N HIS A 103 -3.54 14.60 2.97
CA HIS A 103 -3.76 15.81 3.75
C HIS A 103 -5.20 15.94 4.26
N GLU A 104 -6.01 14.90 4.14
CA GLU A 104 -7.39 14.94 4.62
C GLU A 104 -7.46 15.29 6.12
N PRO A 105 -8.32 16.25 6.53
CA PRO A 105 -8.32 16.75 7.90
C PRO A 105 -8.50 15.66 8.97
N ALA A 106 -9.36 14.67 8.72
CA ALA A 106 -9.58 13.55 9.64
C ALA A 106 -8.32 12.69 9.81
N LEU A 107 -7.55 12.51 8.72
CA LEU A 107 -6.31 11.75 8.73
C LEU A 107 -5.19 12.53 9.42
N LEU A 108 -5.03 13.82 9.11
CA LEU A 108 -4.05 14.68 9.77
C LEU A 108 -4.33 14.81 11.27
N GLN A 109 -5.60 14.96 11.68
CA GLN A 109 -5.97 14.99 13.08
C GLN A 109 -5.56 13.69 13.80
N LEU A 110 -5.85 12.53 13.20
CA LEU A 110 -5.43 11.24 13.76
C LEU A 110 -3.91 11.13 13.86
N MET A 111 -3.17 11.61 12.85
CA MET A 111 -1.71 11.62 12.88
C MET A 111 -1.15 12.55 13.95
N THR A 112 -1.76 13.72 14.19
CA THR A 112 -1.38 14.61 15.30
C THR A 112 -1.58 13.92 16.65
N LEU A 113 -2.69 13.20 16.85
CA LEU A 113 -2.93 12.45 18.09
C LEU A 113 -1.88 11.34 18.33
N LEU A 114 -1.40 10.69 17.26
CA LEU A 114 -0.46 9.57 17.36
C LEU A 114 1.00 10.00 17.42
N LEU A 115 1.39 10.95 16.56
CA LEU A 115 2.78 11.29 16.29
C LEU A 115 3.19 12.63 16.94
N GLY A 116 2.22 13.44 17.35
CA GLY A 116 2.41 14.75 17.97
C GLY A 116 2.21 15.91 17.00
N GLU A 117 2.28 17.12 17.55
CA GLU A 117 2.13 18.36 16.78
C GLU A 117 3.17 18.48 15.66
N GLY A 118 2.73 18.97 14.50
CA GLY A 118 3.58 19.11 13.33
C GLY A 118 3.89 17.82 12.57
N ALA A 119 3.32 16.68 12.98
CA ALA A 119 3.37 15.46 12.17
C ALA A 119 2.88 15.75 10.74
N PHE A 120 3.54 15.16 9.77
CA PHE A 120 3.30 15.45 8.36
C PHE A 120 3.43 14.18 7.51
N PRO A 121 2.65 14.07 6.42
CA PRO A 121 2.87 13.02 5.44
C PRO A 121 4.24 13.22 4.77
N HIS A 122 4.85 12.14 4.29
CA HIS A 122 5.88 12.22 3.27
C HIS A 122 5.23 12.58 1.93
N PRO A 123 5.88 13.38 1.07
CA PRO A 123 5.33 13.66 -0.25
C PRO A 123 5.32 12.41 -1.14
N LEU A 124 6.14 11.40 -0.85
CA LEU A 124 6.09 10.09 -1.49
C LEU A 124 4.78 9.35 -1.12
N GLY A 125 3.76 9.50 -1.96
CA GLY A 125 2.54 8.69 -1.94
C GLY A 125 2.66 7.44 -2.80
N VAL A 126 2.14 6.31 -2.32
CA VAL A 126 2.15 5.05 -3.09
C VAL A 126 0.73 4.66 -3.51
N MET A 127 0.59 4.39 -4.81
CA MET A 127 -0.61 3.79 -5.39
C MET A 127 -0.38 2.30 -5.60
N ARG A 128 -1.33 1.46 -5.20
CA ARG A 128 -1.30 0.01 -5.45
C ARG A 128 -2.34 -0.37 -6.48
N LEU A 129 -1.87 -0.91 -7.60
CA LEU A 129 -2.66 -1.42 -8.70
C LEU A 129 -2.60 -2.95 -8.69
N VAL A 130 -3.54 -3.61 -8.00
CA VAL A 130 -3.50 -5.07 -7.81
C VAL A 130 -4.49 -5.74 -8.75
N PHE A 131 -3.96 -6.39 -9.78
CA PHE A 131 -4.74 -7.18 -10.73
C PHE A 131 -5.33 -8.44 -10.09
N PRO A 132 -6.52 -8.90 -10.55
CA PRO A 132 -6.96 -10.26 -10.30
C PRO A 132 -6.04 -11.25 -11.01
N ASP A 133 -6.08 -12.53 -10.63
CA ASP A 133 -5.32 -13.60 -11.26
C ASP A 133 -3.82 -13.30 -11.38
N ASN A 134 -3.21 -12.66 -10.37
CA ASN A 134 -1.81 -12.28 -10.35
C ASN A 134 -1.13 -12.49 -8.97
N PRO A 135 -1.34 -13.63 -8.27
CA PRO A 135 -0.95 -13.79 -6.87
C PRO A 135 0.57 -13.81 -6.64
N GLU A 136 1.38 -14.28 -7.59
CA GLU A 136 2.84 -14.45 -7.40
C GLU A 136 3.58 -13.13 -7.18
N VAL A 137 3.00 -12.02 -7.64
CA VAL A 137 3.57 -10.67 -7.51
C VAL A 137 2.80 -9.82 -6.50
N THR A 138 1.95 -10.45 -5.68
CA THR A 138 1.30 -9.80 -4.54
C THR A 138 2.37 -9.30 -3.57
N THR A 139 2.11 -8.17 -2.91
CA THR A 139 2.99 -7.64 -1.87
C THR A 139 3.25 -8.69 -0.78
N PRO A 140 4.48 -9.21 -0.65
CA PRO A 140 4.79 -10.26 0.31
C PRO A 140 4.86 -9.70 1.74
N PRO A 141 5.03 -10.56 2.77
CA PRO A 141 5.40 -10.10 4.10
C PRO A 141 6.61 -9.18 4.04
N HIS A 142 6.49 -7.96 4.55
CA HIS A 142 7.58 -6.98 4.61
C HIS A 142 7.36 -5.95 5.72
N GLN A 143 8.37 -5.11 5.93
CA GLN A 143 8.35 -3.95 6.82
C GLN A 143 8.65 -2.69 5.99
N ASP A 144 7.91 -1.62 6.26
CA ASP A 144 8.05 -0.34 5.54
C ASP A 144 9.38 0.37 5.85
N PHE A 145 9.95 0.14 7.04
CA PHE A 145 11.17 0.83 7.51
C PHE A 145 12.34 0.71 6.53
N ARG A 146 12.51 -0.47 5.90
CA ARG A 146 13.59 -0.67 4.95
C ARG A 146 13.47 0.32 3.79
N ASN A 147 12.29 0.49 3.21
CA ASN A 147 12.06 1.40 2.09
C ASN A 147 11.94 2.87 2.50
N ASN A 148 11.70 3.16 3.78
CA ASN A 148 11.44 4.50 4.31
C ASN A 148 12.31 4.76 5.56
N GLN A 149 13.64 4.65 5.40
CA GLN A 149 14.60 4.75 6.49
C GLN A 149 14.59 6.14 7.14
N GLY A 150 15.22 6.22 8.33
CA GLY A 150 15.19 7.40 9.18
C GLY A 150 14.58 7.01 10.52
N THR A 151 13.35 7.44 10.77
CA THR A 151 12.66 7.15 12.03
C THR A 151 11.83 5.86 12.00
N PRO A 152 11.95 4.96 13.00
CA PRO A 152 11.06 3.82 13.14
C PRO A 152 9.64 4.22 13.60
N ARG A 153 9.45 5.48 14.03
CA ARG A 153 8.13 6.03 14.40
C ARG A 153 7.28 6.43 13.19
N LEU A 154 7.81 6.28 11.99
CA LEU A 154 7.06 6.43 10.75
C LEU A 154 5.83 5.52 10.79
N THR A 155 4.66 6.08 10.51
CA THR A 155 3.38 5.35 10.50
C THR A 155 2.81 5.37 9.09
N ALA A 156 2.55 4.19 8.55
CA ALA A 156 1.85 4.04 7.28
C ALA A 156 0.33 4.10 7.51
N ALA A 157 -0.38 4.68 6.56
CA ALA A 157 -1.83 4.65 6.45
C ALA A 157 -2.21 3.97 5.13
N TRP A 158 -2.85 2.81 5.24
CA TRP A 158 -3.41 2.08 4.11
C TRP A 158 -4.92 2.24 4.07
N MET A 159 -5.45 2.47 2.87
CA MET A 159 -6.90 2.58 2.63
C MET A 159 -7.26 2.14 1.21
N PRO A 160 -8.31 1.32 1.05
CA PRO A 160 -8.82 0.97 -0.28
C PRO A 160 -9.67 2.11 -0.84
N LEU A 161 -9.64 2.29 -2.17
CA LEU A 161 -10.44 3.31 -2.86
C LEU A 161 -11.86 2.82 -3.21
N ALA A 162 -12.28 1.68 -2.67
CA ALA A 162 -13.63 1.11 -2.71
C ALA A 162 -13.73 0.03 -1.63
N ASP A 163 -14.91 -0.57 -1.48
CA ASP A 163 -15.06 -1.77 -0.68
C ASP A 163 -14.07 -2.85 -1.13
N CYS A 164 -13.39 -3.44 -0.16
CA CYS A 164 -12.34 -4.42 -0.34
C CYS A 164 -12.63 -5.61 0.59
N PRO A 165 -13.59 -6.48 0.20
CA PRO A 165 -13.81 -7.75 0.87
C PRO A 165 -12.57 -8.65 0.79
N LEU A 166 -12.50 -9.68 1.63
CA LEU A 166 -11.35 -10.59 1.74
C LEU A 166 -10.88 -11.16 0.39
N ASP A 167 -11.80 -11.48 -0.51
CA ASP A 167 -11.49 -12.02 -1.83
C ASP A 167 -10.88 -10.99 -2.80
N SER A 168 -10.97 -9.69 -2.49
CA SER A 168 -10.39 -8.60 -3.28
C SER A 168 -8.94 -8.29 -2.89
N GLY A 169 -8.38 -9.04 -1.93
CA GLY A 169 -7.00 -8.93 -1.52
C GLY A 169 -6.68 -7.70 -0.66
N PRO A 170 -7.34 -7.55 0.53
CA PRO A 170 -7.06 -6.47 1.46
C PRO A 170 -5.67 -6.62 2.10
N LEU A 171 -5.28 -5.67 2.95
CA LEU A 171 -4.06 -5.79 3.73
C LEU A 171 -4.25 -6.73 4.93
N ALA A 172 -3.21 -7.48 5.25
CA ALA A 172 -3.11 -8.28 6.45
C ALA A 172 -1.87 -7.88 7.25
N ILE A 173 -2.01 -7.85 8.57
CA ILE A 173 -0.97 -7.48 9.54
C ILE A 173 -0.62 -8.69 10.40
N LEU A 174 0.63 -8.82 10.85
CA LEU A 174 0.97 -9.66 11.99
C LEU A 174 0.96 -8.80 13.28
N PRO A 175 -0.06 -8.92 14.15
CA PRO A 175 -0.11 -8.13 15.38
C PRO A 175 1.13 -8.34 16.24
N GLY A 176 1.69 -7.26 16.79
CA GLY A 176 2.87 -7.30 17.66
C GLY A 176 4.22 -7.45 16.96
N SER A 177 4.24 -7.70 15.64
CA SER A 177 5.48 -7.95 14.88
C SER A 177 6.42 -6.73 14.77
N HIS A 178 5.92 -5.52 15.04
CA HIS A 178 6.73 -4.30 15.11
C HIS A 178 7.82 -4.34 16.19
N ARG A 179 7.68 -5.24 17.16
CA ARG A 179 8.65 -5.43 18.25
C ARG A 179 9.82 -6.35 17.88
N SER A 180 9.80 -6.96 16.69
CA SER A 180 10.83 -7.91 16.24
C SER A 180 12.08 -7.25 15.63
N GLY A 181 12.17 -5.91 15.69
CA GLY A 181 13.24 -5.16 15.04
C GLY A 181 13.17 -5.28 13.51
N VAL A 182 14.29 -4.98 12.84
CA VAL A 182 14.36 -5.04 11.37
C VAL A 182 14.67 -6.48 10.93
N LEU A 183 13.74 -7.11 10.22
CA LEU A 183 13.83 -8.52 9.82
C LEU A 183 14.68 -8.71 8.55
N PRO A 184 15.52 -9.75 8.45
CA PRO A 184 16.31 -10.06 7.24
C PRO A 184 15.45 -10.17 5.98
N LEU A 185 16.09 -10.10 4.81
CA LEU A 185 15.41 -10.16 3.52
C LEU A 185 15.76 -11.41 2.73
N SER A 186 14.79 -11.92 1.98
CA SER A 186 14.98 -12.87 0.90
C SER A 186 14.29 -12.37 -0.37
N PHE A 187 14.59 -12.99 -1.50
CA PHE A 187 13.96 -12.65 -2.77
C PHE A 187 12.48 -13.03 -2.79
N HIS A 188 11.69 -12.24 -3.51
CA HIS A 188 10.30 -12.51 -3.86
C HIS A 188 9.94 -11.73 -5.13
N LEU A 189 9.09 -12.24 -6.02
CA LEU A 189 8.72 -11.55 -7.28
C LEU A 189 7.86 -10.28 -7.14
N GLY A 190 7.26 -10.09 -5.97
CA GLY A 190 6.41 -8.94 -5.65
C GLY A 190 7.18 -7.61 -5.51
N PRO A 191 6.49 -6.52 -5.14
CA PRO A 191 7.06 -5.18 -4.99
C PRO A 191 8.42 -5.14 -4.31
N GLY A 192 9.36 -4.41 -4.91
CA GLY A 192 10.74 -4.30 -4.43
C GLY A 192 11.62 -5.55 -4.59
N ASN A 193 11.12 -6.62 -5.22
CA ASN A 193 11.80 -7.91 -5.41
C ASN A 193 12.30 -8.58 -4.12
N ARG A 194 11.62 -8.33 -3.00
CA ARG A 194 12.07 -8.67 -1.64
C ARG A 194 10.90 -9.04 -0.74
N GLN A 195 11.17 -9.88 0.25
CA GLN A 195 10.27 -10.16 1.36
C GLN A 195 11.07 -10.27 2.67
N ALA A 196 10.40 -10.04 3.80
CA ALA A 196 10.95 -10.30 5.11
C ALA A 196 11.03 -11.81 5.37
N VAL A 197 12.17 -12.26 5.87
CA VAL A 197 12.35 -13.61 6.42
C VAL A 197 11.76 -13.61 7.83
N LEU A 198 10.63 -14.28 7.98
CA LEU A 198 9.93 -14.33 9.27
C LEU A 198 10.62 -15.35 10.20
N PRO A 199 10.96 -14.97 11.44
CA PRO A 199 11.37 -15.94 12.45
C PRO A 199 10.21 -16.90 12.78
N GLU A 200 10.51 -18.06 13.35
CA GLU A 200 9.55 -19.15 13.56
C GLU A 200 8.30 -18.69 14.33
N GLU A 201 8.46 -17.83 15.32
CA GLU A 201 7.36 -17.29 16.12
C GLU A 201 6.40 -16.45 15.29
N LEU A 202 6.92 -15.67 14.33
CA LEU A 202 6.08 -14.87 13.42
C LEU A 202 5.54 -15.69 12.25
N ALA A 203 6.30 -16.69 11.79
CA ALA A 203 5.88 -17.57 10.69
C ALA A 203 4.66 -18.44 11.06
N THR A 204 4.53 -18.78 12.35
CA THR A 204 3.41 -19.56 12.90
C THR A 204 2.30 -18.68 13.50
N ALA A 205 2.50 -17.37 13.58
CA ALA A 205 1.52 -16.43 14.10
C ALA A 205 0.32 -16.26 13.16
N ARG A 206 -0.83 -15.91 13.73
CA ARG A 206 -2.05 -15.64 12.96
C ARG A 206 -2.07 -14.20 12.46
N TRP A 207 -2.32 -14.05 11.17
CA TRP A 207 -2.52 -12.77 10.50
C TRP A 207 -3.87 -12.17 10.87
N ALA A 208 -3.92 -10.84 11.04
CA ALA A 208 -5.15 -10.09 11.25
C ALA A 208 -5.54 -9.31 9.97
N THR A 209 -6.81 -9.34 9.61
CA THR A 209 -7.38 -8.58 8.50
C THR A 209 -8.89 -8.34 8.71
N ALA A 210 -9.56 -7.73 7.74
CA ALA A 210 -11.00 -7.49 7.75
C ALA A 210 -11.54 -7.43 6.31
N ASP A 211 -12.86 -7.56 6.16
CA ASP A 211 -13.56 -6.98 5.01
C ASP A 211 -13.58 -5.46 5.19
N PHE A 212 -12.85 -4.74 4.35
CA PHE A 212 -12.77 -3.27 4.40
C PHE A 212 -13.88 -2.65 3.57
N CYS A 213 -14.39 -1.51 4.02
CA CYS A 213 -15.26 -0.64 3.25
C CYS A 213 -14.50 0.61 2.79
N ALA A 214 -14.99 1.28 1.76
CA ALA A 214 -14.52 2.62 1.44
C ALA A 214 -14.70 3.54 2.67
N GLY A 215 -13.64 4.25 3.06
CA GLY A 215 -13.61 5.10 4.25
C GLY A 215 -12.81 4.50 5.40
N ASP A 216 -12.57 3.19 5.37
CA ASP A 216 -11.76 2.51 6.37
C ASP A 216 -10.27 2.84 6.20
N VAL A 217 -9.57 2.95 7.34
CA VAL A 217 -8.13 3.24 7.41
C VAL A 217 -7.46 2.26 8.34
N LEU A 218 -6.38 1.63 7.86
CA LEU A 218 -5.48 0.81 8.66
C LEU A 218 -4.15 1.52 8.82
N LEU A 219 -3.79 1.84 10.06
CA LEU A 219 -2.52 2.45 10.42
C LEU A 219 -1.58 1.42 11.04
N PHE A 220 -0.28 1.51 10.74
CA PHE A 220 0.73 0.65 11.37
C PHE A 220 2.12 1.30 11.33
N PRO A 221 2.96 1.11 12.37
CA PRO A 221 4.35 1.58 12.37
C PRO A 221 5.20 0.90 11.29
N ALA A 222 6.31 1.53 10.93
CA ALA A 222 7.18 1.07 9.84
C ALA A 222 7.80 -0.32 10.05
N LEU A 223 7.88 -0.80 11.29
CA LEU A 223 8.38 -2.13 11.62
C LEU A 223 7.28 -3.20 11.66
N THR A 224 6.01 -2.85 11.50
CA THR A 224 4.94 -3.85 11.47
C THR A 224 5.04 -4.70 10.21
N VAL A 225 5.13 -6.02 10.41
CA VAL A 225 5.09 -6.97 9.31
C VAL A 225 3.69 -7.03 8.73
N HIS A 226 3.60 -6.76 7.44
CA HIS A 226 2.34 -6.71 6.72
C HIS A 226 2.49 -7.28 5.30
N ARG A 227 1.36 -7.71 4.72
CA ARG A 227 1.29 -8.22 3.34
C ARG A 227 -0.05 -7.89 2.72
N ALA A 228 -0.11 -7.88 1.39
CA ALA A 228 -1.39 -7.93 0.70
C ALA A 228 -1.88 -9.38 0.65
N LEU A 229 -3.18 -9.59 0.85
CA LEU A 229 -3.80 -10.86 0.47
C LEU A 229 -3.95 -10.91 -1.06
N PRO A 230 -3.95 -12.10 -1.69
CA PRO A 230 -4.15 -12.22 -3.12
C PRO A 230 -5.52 -11.70 -3.55
N ASN A 231 -5.57 -10.93 -4.63
CA ASN A 231 -6.84 -10.57 -5.27
C ASN A 231 -7.38 -11.77 -6.06
N ARG A 232 -8.43 -12.39 -5.52
CA ARG A 232 -9.16 -13.54 -6.07
C ARG A 232 -10.47 -13.14 -6.74
N HIS A 233 -10.81 -11.85 -6.80
CA HIS A 233 -11.97 -11.39 -7.55
C HIS A 233 -11.82 -11.79 -9.03
N PRO A 234 -12.88 -12.25 -9.72
CA PRO A 234 -12.76 -12.78 -11.09
C PRO A 234 -12.37 -11.77 -12.19
N SER A 235 -12.27 -10.46 -11.89
CA SER A 235 -12.14 -9.45 -12.95
C SER A 235 -11.75 -8.05 -12.48
N ARG A 236 -12.04 -7.67 -11.23
CA ARG A 236 -11.82 -6.32 -10.73
C ARG A 236 -10.43 -6.17 -10.16
N MET A 237 -9.79 -5.05 -10.46
CA MET A 237 -8.56 -4.64 -9.78
C MET A 237 -8.89 -4.14 -8.38
N ARG A 238 -8.01 -4.42 -7.41
CA ARG A 238 -8.00 -3.70 -6.14
C ARG A 238 -7.13 -2.46 -6.28
N LEU A 239 -7.73 -1.32 -5.96
CA LEU A 239 -7.10 -0.02 -5.98
C LEU A 239 -7.03 0.49 -4.54
N SER A 240 -5.83 0.80 -4.06
CA SER A 240 -5.61 1.34 -2.72
C SER A 240 -4.42 2.29 -2.72
N VAL A 241 -4.31 3.08 -1.65
CA VAL A 241 -3.18 3.97 -1.44
C VAL A 241 -2.49 3.65 -0.13
N ASP A 242 -1.19 3.97 -0.08
CA ASP A 242 -0.38 3.93 1.13
C ASP A 242 0.34 5.29 1.28
N PHE A 243 0.06 6.00 2.38
CA PHE A 243 0.75 7.24 2.74
C PHE A 243 1.54 7.04 4.03
N ARG A 244 2.71 7.65 4.14
CA ARG A 244 3.54 7.54 5.35
C ARG A 244 3.60 8.88 6.05
N TYR A 245 3.55 8.88 7.37
CA TYR A 245 3.58 10.06 8.21
C TYR A 245 4.67 9.91 9.25
N GLN A 246 5.37 10.99 9.55
CA GLN A 246 6.36 11.00 10.62
C GLN A 246 6.10 12.12 11.62
N PRO A 247 6.62 11.99 12.85
CA PRO A 247 6.71 13.11 13.78
C PRO A 247 7.60 14.23 13.23
N ALA A 248 7.31 15.47 13.63
CA ALA A 248 8.19 16.60 13.35
C ALA A 248 9.55 16.43 14.04
N GLY A 249 10.62 16.87 13.37
CA GLY A 249 12.01 16.86 13.86
C GLY A 249 12.74 15.53 13.69
N GLU A 250 12.02 14.44 13.42
CA GLU A 250 12.60 13.10 13.24
C GLU A 250 13.35 12.97 11.90
N PRO A 251 14.34 12.06 11.80
CA PRO A 251 15.10 11.85 10.59
C PRO A 251 14.31 11.13 9.49
N LEU A 252 14.63 11.43 8.24
CA LEU A 252 14.19 10.71 7.04
C LEU A 252 15.35 10.62 6.04
N THR A 253 15.27 9.70 5.08
CA THR A 253 16.19 9.69 3.94
C THR A 253 15.64 10.51 2.78
N GLU A 254 16.54 11.06 1.96
CA GLU A 254 16.19 11.91 0.82
C GLU A 254 15.15 11.28 -0.13
N GLN A 255 15.18 9.94 -0.26
CA GLN A 255 14.25 9.20 -1.11
C GLN A 255 12.79 9.41 -0.71
N CYS A 256 12.50 9.58 0.59
CA CYS A 256 11.14 9.86 1.10
C CYS A 256 10.59 11.22 0.62
N LEU A 257 11.47 12.12 0.15
CA LEU A 257 11.11 13.44 -0.40
C LEU A 257 10.93 13.41 -1.92
N GLN A 258 11.24 12.30 -2.58
CA GLN A 258 11.13 12.16 -4.04
C GLN A 258 9.77 11.56 -4.42
N PRO A 259 9.27 11.82 -5.64
CA PRO A 259 8.11 11.11 -6.15
C PRO A 259 8.34 9.60 -6.17
N HIS A 260 7.25 8.82 -6.12
CA HIS A 260 7.37 7.36 -6.19
C HIS A 260 8.14 6.92 -7.45
N PHE A 261 9.17 6.08 -7.25
CA PHE A 261 10.15 5.66 -8.26
C PHE A 261 11.06 6.77 -8.85
N ALA A 262 10.93 8.03 -8.42
CA ALA A 262 11.71 9.18 -8.89
C ALA A 262 11.76 9.31 -10.43
N ARG A 263 10.66 8.94 -11.10
CA ARG A 263 10.56 8.92 -12.58
C ARG A 263 10.18 10.28 -13.18
N GLN A 264 9.68 11.18 -12.35
CA GLN A 264 9.24 12.52 -12.71
C GLN A 264 9.73 13.49 -11.64
N SER A 265 9.90 14.76 -11.99
CA SER A 265 10.12 15.80 -10.99
C SER A 265 8.81 16.26 -10.34
N TRP A 266 8.90 16.91 -9.19
CA TRP A 266 7.74 17.54 -8.55
C TRP A 266 7.11 18.62 -9.44
N ASP A 267 7.90 19.42 -10.17
CA ASP A 267 7.39 20.41 -11.13
C ASP A 267 6.55 19.77 -12.25
N GLU A 268 6.94 18.58 -12.71
CA GLU A 268 6.17 17.84 -13.71
C GLU A 268 4.87 17.28 -13.12
N ILE A 269 4.90 16.82 -11.87
CA ILE A 269 3.74 16.31 -11.14
C ILE A 269 2.71 17.41 -10.88
N TYR A 270 3.15 18.58 -10.47
CA TYR A 270 2.28 19.72 -10.14
C TYR A 270 1.69 20.42 -11.36
N ARG A 271 2.13 20.07 -12.57
CA ARG A 271 1.63 20.69 -13.79
C ARG A 271 0.12 20.43 -13.94
N GLY A 272 -0.65 21.51 -13.90
CA GLY A 272 -2.11 21.45 -14.05
C GLY A 272 -2.88 21.27 -12.75
N TRP A 273 -2.20 21.25 -11.59
CA TRP A 273 -2.86 21.36 -10.29
C TRP A 273 -3.56 22.70 -10.15
N ARG A 274 -4.69 22.70 -9.46
CA ARG A 274 -5.55 23.87 -9.29
C ARG A 274 -5.08 24.74 -8.14
N SER A 275 -4.54 24.14 -7.07
CA SER A 275 -4.00 24.86 -5.93
C SER A 275 -2.48 24.66 -5.78
N PRO A 276 -1.72 25.72 -5.43
CA PRO A 276 -0.33 25.58 -5.01
C PRO A 276 -0.15 25.19 -3.54
N ASP A 277 -1.22 25.12 -2.74
CA ASP A 277 -1.13 25.02 -1.27
C ASP A 277 -0.35 23.80 -0.76
N LEU A 278 -0.47 22.67 -1.49
CA LEU A 278 0.23 21.43 -1.17
C LEU A 278 1.53 21.24 -1.97
N GLN A 279 1.89 22.16 -2.86
CA GLN A 279 3.14 22.05 -3.60
C GLN A 279 4.31 22.32 -2.66
N TYR A 280 5.27 21.38 -2.59
CA TYR A 280 6.46 21.50 -1.75
C TYR A 280 6.18 21.80 -0.27
N TYR A 281 5.01 21.39 0.27
CA TYR A 281 4.62 21.71 1.64
C TYR A 281 5.65 21.22 2.69
N TRP A 282 6.39 20.15 2.37
CA TRP A 282 7.40 19.58 3.26
C TRP A 282 8.60 20.52 3.45
N HIS A 283 8.90 21.43 2.52
CA HIS A 283 9.97 22.42 2.71
C HIS A 283 9.78 23.32 3.94
N LYS A 284 8.54 23.44 4.43
CA LYS A 284 8.18 24.21 5.64
C LYS A 284 8.13 23.33 6.89
N ARG A 285 8.45 22.04 6.80
CA ARG A 285 8.40 21.08 7.91
C ARG A 285 9.79 20.91 8.52
N HIS A 286 9.80 20.50 9.78
CA HIS A 286 11.04 20.28 10.52
C HIS A 286 11.38 18.79 10.44
N TYR A 287 12.57 18.46 9.92
CA TYR A 287 13.12 17.10 9.88
C TYR A 287 14.63 17.19 9.63
N THR A 288 15.33 16.07 9.80
CA THR A 288 16.74 15.94 9.42
C THR A 288 16.87 14.93 8.30
N VAL A 289 17.55 15.30 7.21
CA VAL A 289 17.88 14.33 6.16
C VAL A 289 19.09 13.52 6.61
N VAL A 290 18.96 12.20 6.64
CA VAL A 290 20.04 11.26 6.96
C VAL A 290 20.45 10.44 5.73
N PRO A 291 21.70 9.94 5.68
CA PRO A 291 22.14 9.09 4.58
C PRO A 291 21.32 7.79 4.51
N TRP A 292 21.15 7.29 3.29
CA TRP A 292 20.57 5.98 3.03
C TRP A 292 21.56 4.86 3.35
N ASP A 293 21.11 3.86 4.10
CA ASP A 293 21.87 2.64 4.36
C ASP A 293 21.46 1.55 3.37
N ALA A 294 22.29 1.33 2.34
CA ALA A 294 22.06 0.30 1.33
C ALA A 294 22.17 -1.14 1.88
N SER A 295 22.83 -1.34 3.02
CA SER A 295 22.94 -2.67 3.64
C SER A 295 21.58 -3.20 4.10
N LEU A 296 20.62 -2.29 4.39
CA LEU A 296 19.24 -2.63 4.71
C LEU A 296 18.41 -3.10 3.49
N HIS A 297 19.01 -3.21 2.31
CA HIS A 297 18.37 -3.81 1.12
C HIS A 297 19.13 -4.98 0.52
N ALA A 298 20.22 -5.41 1.17
CA ALA A 298 21.02 -6.52 0.71
C ALA A 298 20.20 -7.82 0.68
N LEU A 299 20.37 -8.56 -0.41
CA LEU A 299 19.85 -9.92 -0.60
C LEU A 299 21.03 -10.90 -0.62
N PRO A 300 20.80 -12.20 -0.31
CA PRO A 300 21.81 -13.24 -0.49
C PRO A 300 22.34 -13.27 -1.93
N GLU A 301 23.63 -13.53 -2.16
CA GLU A 301 24.25 -13.43 -3.49
C GLU A 301 23.58 -14.35 -4.53
N GLU A 302 23.14 -15.53 -4.10
CA GLU A 302 22.51 -16.56 -4.93
C GLU A 302 21.07 -16.24 -5.39
N HIS A 303 20.49 -15.09 -5.01
CA HIS A 303 19.10 -14.77 -5.33
C HIS A 303 18.80 -14.63 -6.85
N TRP A 304 19.81 -14.36 -7.68
CA TRP A 304 19.62 -14.12 -9.12
C TRP A 304 19.09 -15.35 -9.87
N ASP A 305 19.58 -16.54 -9.53
CA ASP A 305 19.13 -17.80 -10.16
C ASP A 305 17.68 -18.13 -9.77
N GLN A 306 17.32 -17.83 -8.52
CA GLN A 306 15.94 -17.93 -8.05
C GLN A 306 15.05 -16.93 -8.81
N ALA A 307 15.49 -15.67 -8.92
CA ALA A 307 14.75 -14.61 -9.59
C ALA A 307 14.44 -14.94 -11.04
N LEU A 308 15.44 -15.35 -11.82
CA LEU A 308 15.26 -15.72 -13.23
C LEU A 308 14.28 -16.89 -13.39
N ARG A 309 14.40 -17.91 -12.54
CA ARG A 309 13.54 -19.10 -12.60
C ARG A 309 12.09 -18.76 -12.27
N GLU A 310 11.86 -18.03 -11.18
CA GLU A 310 10.52 -17.64 -10.76
C GLU A 310 9.87 -16.73 -11.80
N ASP A 311 10.62 -15.79 -12.37
CA ASP A 311 10.14 -14.91 -13.44
C ASP A 311 9.66 -15.67 -14.68
N MET A 312 10.45 -16.64 -15.15
CA MET A 312 10.07 -17.50 -16.27
C MET A 312 8.83 -18.35 -15.99
N ILE A 313 8.63 -18.78 -14.76
CA ILE A 313 7.42 -19.52 -14.35
C ILE A 313 6.23 -18.57 -14.32
N TYR A 314 6.41 -17.41 -13.69
CA TYR A 314 5.40 -16.36 -13.60
C TYR A 314 4.88 -15.95 -14.97
N GLU A 315 5.77 -15.62 -15.91
CA GLU A 315 5.38 -15.19 -17.26
C GLU A 315 4.53 -16.25 -17.98
N ARG A 316 4.94 -17.51 -17.90
CA ARG A 316 4.18 -18.62 -18.50
C ARG A 316 2.80 -18.77 -17.88
N LEU A 317 2.70 -18.71 -16.54
CA LEU A 317 1.44 -18.85 -15.82
C LEU A 317 0.50 -17.66 -16.03
N ARG A 318 1.04 -16.44 -16.06
CA ARG A 318 0.30 -15.19 -16.31
C ARG A 318 -0.34 -15.22 -17.70
N GLN A 319 0.43 -15.54 -18.72
CA GLN A 319 -0.06 -15.66 -20.11
C GLN A 319 -1.13 -16.75 -20.24
N ARG A 320 -0.94 -17.90 -19.58
CA ARG A 320 -1.93 -18.99 -19.59
C ARG A 320 -3.25 -18.57 -18.95
N ARG A 321 -3.21 -17.94 -17.76
CA ARG A 321 -4.41 -17.46 -17.05
C ARG A 321 -5.17 -16.43 -17.89
N PHE A 322 -4.46 -15.49 -18.49
CA PHE A 322 -5.08 -14.46 -19.32
C PHE A 322 -5.80 -15.05 -20.55
N ARG A 323 -5.15 -15.96 -21.29
CA ARG A 323 -5.79 -16.63 -22.44
C ARG A 323 -7.03 -17.44 -22.05
N ASN A 324 -7.00 -18.12 -20.91
CA ASN A 324 -8.15 -18.90 -20.43
C ASN A 324 -9.34 -18.01 -20.04
N ARG A 325 -9.12 -16.74 -19.71
CA ARG A 325 -10.18 -15.78 -19.39
C ARG A 325 -10.91 -15.27 -20.63
N GLU A 326 -10.23 -15.22 -21.78
CA GLU A 326 -10.79 -14.77 -23.06
C GLU A 326 -11.59 -15.88 -23.78
N GLN A 327 -11.46 -17.14 -23.36
CA GLN A 327 -12.29 -18.22 -23.89
C GLN A 327 -13.73 -18.10 -23.35
N PRO A 328 -14.77 -18.22 -24.20
CA PRO A 328 -16.13 -18.35 -23.74
C PRO A 328 -16.19 -19.52 -22.76
N ARG A 329 -16.79 -19.32 -21.58
CA ARG A 329 -17.19 -20.48 -20.77
C ARG A 329 -18.31 -21.13 -21.58
N ASP A 330 -18.03 -22.29 -22.18
CA ASP A 330 -19.09 -23.13 -22.72
C ASP A 330 -20.04 -23.44 -21.55
N GLU A 331 -21.19 -22.77 -21.53
CA GLU A 331 -22.32 -23.11 -20.69
C GLU A 331 -22.92 -24.40 -21.27
N GLY A 332 -22.39 -25.53 -20.82
CA GLY A 332 -22.92 -26.87 -21.09
C GLY A 332 -24.05 -27.25 -20.14
#